data_AF-A0A3M1C2B6-F1
#
_entry.id   AF-A0A3M1C2B6-F1
#
_cell.length_a   1.000
_cell.length_b   1.000
_cell.length_c   1.000
_cell.angle_alpha   90.00
_cell.angle_beta   90.00
_cell.angle_gamma   90.00
#
_symmetry.space_group_name_H-M   'P 1'
#
loop_
_entity.id
_entity.type
_entity.pdbx_description
1 polymer ?
#
loop_
_entity_poly.entity_id
_entity_poly.type
_entity_poly.pdbx_seq_one_letter_code
_entity_poly.pdbx_strand_id
1 'polypeptide(L)'
;MNKKLSFFFLIINLITSCAQFNSDTGDLLSNALCGGVNPTKPIPTIPSLLQDFYLGLFSNSNTLSTDEACNFKYQRLISLSIPTEADEQQVKLLLTSSNFDYSHINPDGSDIRFIDSSFTLFDYWIEIWNPSGSSIIWIKVPSSGTMEFQMIYGNATASAYSNPGNVFSYSTPQTSYFELHSSSAQTMNIASYSDENTITVTTSSGTSSITLDTYGYSSISQASLGAISSNGPIEGRMTSVNSAYDSISHINLASTSLGYTKSRYSDYFEVYNPSTSTTASVTISNYNSSGNFQGTFNSTVNPGEFKKIAFNFDFFGLLESDLPLLGFYQGNNTSDPTIIFPPDTDLLGVNSQSATIGITQDSTSGTIYFSSNSPPQNFSGNKGKTIQINTGSASQGSGDALHIVSDKPIFVFAQADSDGSDTFSFVPTSEVSNTYIIPTDSQYIAIASLYSSTISVYDSSGALITSATTSSDGITPDKVYFGTTSNVVSFAAGTRVISDKPFFLYYESGKEDETNILGAKLNRQKPSTEPSVTVGEEYPLY
;
A
#
# COMPACT_ATOMS: atom_id res chain seq x y z
N MET A 1 45.10 -26.72 32.03
CA MET A 1 45.33 -25.27 31.80
C MET A 1 46.37 -25.13 30.69
N ASN A 2 46.21 -24.20 29.75
CA ASN A 2 47.15 -23.87 28.64
C ASN A 2 47.14 -24.69 27.32
N LYS A 3 45.98 -24.77 26.64
CA LYS A 3 45.94 -24.81 25.15
C LYS A 3 44.84 -23.95 24.53
N LYS A 4 43.72 -23.72 25.22
CA LYS A 4 42.66 -22.79 24.76
C LYS A 4 43.03 -21.31 24.83
N LEU A 5 43.86 -20.90 25.81
CA LEU A 5 44.26 -19.49 25.97
C LEU A 5 45.27 -19.02 24.91
N SER A 6 46.07 -19.94 24.35
CA SER A 6 47.09 -19.61 23.34
C SER A 6 46.50 -19.43 21.93
N PHE A 7 45.31 -19.98 21.67
CA PHE A 7 44.61 -19.84 20.39
C PHE A 7 43.83 -18.50 20.34
N PHE A 8 43.31 -18.06 21.48
CA PHE A 8 42.62 -16.77 21.62
C PHE A 8 43.57 -15.57 21.45
N PHE A 9 44.82 -15.68 21.92
CA PHE A 9 45.84 -14.64 21.74
C PHE A 9 46.39 -14.55 20.30
N LEU A 10 46.31 -15.61 19.50
CA LEU A 10 46.75 -15.59 18.10
C LEU A 10 45.71 -14.88 17.21
N ILE A 11 44.42 -15.09 17.50
CA ILE A 11 43.30 -14.45 16.78
C ILE A 11 43.24 -12.95 17.06
N ILE A 12 43.45 -12.53 18.33
CA ILE A 12 43.48 -11.09 18.67
C ILE A 12 44.65 -10.38 17.98
N ASN A 13 45.83 -11.01 17.89
CA ASN A 13 46.99 -10.39 17.21
C ASN A 13 46.80 -10.26 15.70
N LEU A 14 46.12 -11.20 15.03
CA LEU A 14 45.77 -11.07 13.60
C LEU A 14 44.73 -9.97 13.34
N ILE A 15 43.77 -9.78 14.27
CA ILE A 15 42.76 -8.73 14.15
C ILE A 15 43.37 -7.34 14.39
N THR A 16 44.32 -7.18 15.32
CA THR A 16 45.03 -5.90 15.52
C THR A 16 45.99 -5.52 14.38
N SER A 17 46.48 -6.47 13.58
CA SER A 17 47.36 -6.14 12.45
C SER A 17 46.65 -5.65 11.19
N CYS A 18 45.32 -5.80 11.10
CA CYS A 18 44.51 -5.20 10.01
C CYS A 18 43.95 -3.81 10.36
N ALA A 19 43.97 -3.41 11.63
CA ALA A 19 43.33 -2.16 12.09
C ALA A 19 44.25 -0.92 12.07
N GLN A 20 45.45 -1.01 11.48
CA GLN A 20 46.34 0.13 11.26
C GLN A 20 46.54 0.39 9.76
N PHE A 21 45.52 0.92 9.09
CA PHE A 21 45.70 1.67 7.85
C PHE A 21 44.76 2.89 7.82
N ASN A 22 45.40 4.05 8.05
CA ASN A 22 45.07 5.43 7.73
C ASN A 22 43.60 5.90 7.71
N SER A 23 43.34 6.81 8.65
CA SER A 23 42.57 8.03 8.44
C SER A 23 43.07 8.83 7.22
N ASP A 24 42.11 9.43 6.51
CA ASP A 24 42.21 10.43 5.43
C ASP A 24 42.06 9.89 3.99
N THR A 25 41.06 10.46 3.31
CA THR A 25 40.60 10.31 1.90
C THR A 25 39.47 9.30 1.63
N GLY A 26 38.24 9.82 1.54
CA GLY A 26 37.02 9.08 1.21
C GLY A 26 36.80 8.78 -0.26
N ASP A 27 37.83 8.33 -0.99
CA ASP A 27 37.72 8.08 -2.45
C ASP A 27 38.56 6.89 -2.96
N LEU A 28 38.96 5.97 -2.08
CA LEU A 28 39.84 4.82 -2.43
C LEU A 28 39.33 3.44 -1.98
N LEU A 29 38.13 3.34 -1.39
CA LEU A 29 37.63 2.07 -0.85
C LEU A 29 37.02 1.12 -1.89
N SER A 30 36.63 1.59 -3.08
CA SER A 30 36.10 0.70 -4.14
C SER A 30 37.16 -0.21 -4.76
N ASN A 31 38.40 0.27 -4.89
CA ASN A 31 39.48 -0.50 -5.54
C ASN A 31 40.27 -1.43 -4.61
N ALA A 32 40.18 -1.26 -3.28
CA ALA A 32 41.04 -1.98 -2.34
C ALA A 32 40.51 -3.37 -1.92
N LEU A 33 39.21 -3.65 -2.09
CA LEU A 33 38.57 -4.86 -1.55
C LEU A 33 38.31 -5.96 -2.60
N CYS A 34 38.12 -5.61 -3.88
CA CYS A 34 37.94 -6.60 -4.95
C CYS A 34 39.11 -6.60 -5.98
N GLY A 35 40.13 -5.78 -5.76
CA GLY A 35 41.40 -5.80 -6.50
C GLY A 35 42.23 -7.02 -6.10
N GLY A 36 42.15 -8.09 -6.89
CA GLY A 36 42.71 -9.40 -6.59
C GLY A 36 44.19 -9.41 -6.18
N VAL A 37 44.48 -10.05 -5.04
CA VAL A 37 45.82 -10.57 -4.76
C VAL A 37 46.01 -11.85 -5.59
N ASN A 38 47.01 -11.81 -6.46
CA ASN A 38 47.46 -12.86 -7.37
C ASN A 38 47.54 -14.26 -6.68
N PRO A 39 46.82 -15.31 -7.13
CA PRO A 39 46.77 -16.60 -6.44
C PRO A 39 47.94 -17.49 -6.90
N THR A 40 49.08 -17.42 -6.21
CA THR A 40 50.18 -18.39 -6.42
C THR A 40 50.64 -19.10 -5.14
N LYS A 41 49.82 -19.12 -4.09
CA LYS A 41 50.14 -19.90 -2.88
C LYS A 41 48.90 -20.66 -2.37
N PRO A 42 48.97 -22.00 -2.22
CA PRO A 42 47.83 -22.77 -1.73
C PRO A 42 47.54 -22.41 -0.27
N ILE A 43 46.29 -22.03 0.00
CA ILE A 43 45.77 -21.78 1.35
C ILE A 43 45.51 -23.15 2.01
N PRO A 44 45.88 -23.36 3.29
CA PRO A 44 45.59 -24.60 3.99
C PRO A 44 44.07 -24.79 4.12
N THR A 45 43.59 -26.01 3.87
CA THR A 45 42.19 -26.39 4.08
C THR A 45 41.77 -26.15 5.53
N ILE A 46 40.78 -25.30 5.72
CA ILE A 46 40.13 -25.06 7.03
C ILE A 46 39.18 -26.24 7.30
N PRO A 47 39.16 -26.84 8.51
CA PRO A 47 38.23 -27.90 8.86
C PRO A 47 36.77 -27.43 8.74
N SER A 48 35.87 -28.27 8.22
CA SER A 48 34.46 -27.95 7.96
C SER A 48 33.70 -27.38 9.18
N LEU A 49 34.09 -27.76 10.39
CA LEU A 49 33.51 -27.22 11.63
C LEU A 49 33.76 -25.72 11.87
N LEU A 50 34.80 -25.12 11.27
CA LEU A 50 35.02 -23.66 11.35
C LEU A 50 34.18 -22.90 10.32
N GLN A 51 33.87 -23.52 9.18
CA GLN A 51 33.00 -22.96 8.15
C GLN A 51 31.56 -22.81 8.68
N ASP A 52 31.07 -23.85 9.37
CA ASP A 52 29.74 -23.86 9.99
C ASP A 52 29.64 -22.89 11.18
N PHE A 53 30.75 -22.67 11.91
CA PHE A 53 30.80 -21.68 13.01
C PHE A 53 30.88 -20.23 12.51
N TYR A 54 31.46 -20.00 11.32
CA TYR A 54 31.48 -18.69 10.66
C TYR A 54 30.12 -18.38 10.03
N LEU A 55 29.48 -19.34 9.36
CA LEU A 55 28.15 -19.20 8.76
C LEU A 55 27.03 -19.06 9.83
N GLY A 56 27.18 -19.70 10.99
CA GLY A 56 26.21 -19.64 12.08
C GLY A 56 26.22 -18.37 12.92
N LEU A 57 27.23 -17.50 12.77
CA LEU A 57 27.32 -16.22 13.50
C LEU A 57 26.83 -15.01 12.68
N PHE A 58 26.62 -15.16 11.37
CA PHE A 58 26.10 -14.12 10.47
C PHE A 58 24.68 -14.38 9.95
N SER A 59 23.98 -15.40 10.46
CA SER A 59 22.63 -15.74 9.97
C SER A 59 21.54 -14.70 10.28
N ASN A 60 21.88 -13.60 10.97
CA ASN A 60 20.97 -12.50 11.30
C ASN A 60 21.52 -11.11 10.89
N SER A 61 22.60 -11.01 10.10
CA SER A 61 23.08 -9.70 9.64
C SER A 61 22.43 -9.33 8.31
N ASN A 62 21.66 -8.24 8.28
CA ASN A 62 21.09 -7.66 7.07
C ASN A 62 22.17 -6.89 6.26
N THR A 63 23.33 -7.51 6.07
CA THR A 63 24.53 -6.91 5.48
C THR A 63 25.07 -7.87 4.44
N LEU A 64 25.28 -7.40 3.22
CA LEU A 64 25.99 -8.18 2.21
C LEU A 64 27.44 -8.35 2.64
N SER A 65 27.96 -9.57 2.55
CA SER A 65 29.41 -9.75 2.65
C SER A 65 30.10 -9.04 1.49
N THR A 66 31.36 -8.65 1.70
CA THR A 66 32.16 -8.03 0.63
C THR A 66 32.27 -8.94 -0.60
N ASP A 67 32.40 -10.25 -0.40
CA ASP A 67 32.49 -11.23 -1.48
C ASP A 67 31.19 -11.32 -2.29
N GLU A 68 30.03 -11.22 -1.63
CA GLU A 68 28.73 -11.18 -2.30
C GLU A 68 28.52 -9.89 -3.07
N ALA A 69 28.91 -8.75 -2.48
CA ALA A 69 28.88 -7.45 -3.16
C ALA A 69 29.76 -7.46 -4.43
N CYS A 70 30.92 -8.13 -4.40
CA CYS A 70 31.78 -8.24 -5.59
C CYS A 70 31.20 -9.07 -6.75
N ASN A 71 30.08 -9.78 -6.55
CA ASN A 71 29.40 -10.49 -7.65
C ASN A 71 28.47 -9.57 -8.47
N PHE A 72 28.14 -8.38 -7.96
CA PHE A 72 27.40 -7.36 -8.70
C PHE A 72 28.36 -6.57 -9.60
N LYS A 73 27.90 -6.25 -10.81
CA LYS A 73 28.77 -5.68 -11.86
C LYS A 73 28.62 -4.17 -12.00
N TYR A 74 27.45 -3.65 -11.67
CA TYR A 74 27.09 -2.26 -11.89
C TYR A 74 26.55 -1.65 -10.61
N GLN A 75 26.82 -0.36 -10.44
CA GLN A 75 26.27 0.45 -9.36
C GLN A 75 25.78 1.79 -9.88
N ARG A 76 24.81 2.36 -9.18
CA ARG A 76 24.34 3.73 -9.36
C ARG A 76 24.10 4.37 -8.01
N LEU A 77 24.46 5.64 -7.88
CA LEU A 77 24.07 6.45 -6.72
C LEU A 77 22.60 6.83 -6.85
N ILE A 78 21.84 6.65 -5.77
CA ILE A 78 20.47 7.13 -5.65
C ILE A 78 20.49 8.33 -4.69
N SER A 79 20.04 9.48 -5.17
CA SER A 79 20.04 10.73 -4.39
C SER A 79 18.62 11.24 -4.16
N LEU A 80 18.35 11.69 -2.94
CA LEU A 80 17.10 12.32 -2.52
C LEU A 80 17.27 13.85 -2.52
N SER A 81 16.25 14.58 -2.96
CA SER A 81 16.29 16.07 -2.97
C SER A 81 16.28 16.69 -1.58
N ILE A 82 15.76 15.96 -0.60
CA ILE A 82 15.76 16.28 0.83
C ILE A 82 16.07 15.01 1.61
N PRO A 83 16.70 15.11 2.80
CA PRO A 83 16.92 13.95 3.64
C PRO A 83 15.60 13.31 4.08
N THR A 84 15.63 12.00 4.35
CA THR A 84 14.52 11.32 5.04
C THR A 84 14.22 11.97 6.39
N GLU A 85 12.94 12.15 6.70
CA GLU A 85 12.47 12.81 7.93
C GLU A 85 12.45 11.84 9.12
N ALA A 86 12.34 10.54 8.84
CA ALA A 86 12.23 9.49 9.84
C ALA A 86 12.99 8.22 9.45
N ASP A 87 13.29 7.40 10.47
CA ASP A 87 13.82 6.06 10.28
C ASP A 87 12.76 5.19 9.58
N GLU A 88 13.21 4.17 8.86
CA GLU A 88 12.33 3.23 8.16
C GLU A 88 11.35 3.89 7.16
N GLN A 89 11.73 5.05 6.61
CA GLN A 89 10.90 5.80 5.65
C GLN A 89 10.95 5.18 4.26
N GLN A 90 9.79 5.00 3.63
CA GLN A 90 9.70 4.48 2.27
C GLN A 90 9.88 5.59 1.24
N VAL A 91 10.68 5.32 0.20
CA VAL A 91 10.86 6.22 -0.95
C VAL A 91 10.52 5.49 -2.25
N LYS A 92 9.91 6.21 -3.19
CA LYS A 92 9.51 5.68 -4.50
C LYS A 92 10.58 6.00 -5.55
N LEU A 93 11.15 4.97 -6.15
CA LEU A 93 12.10 5.05 -7.25
C LEU A 93 11.43 4.71 -8.58
N LEU A 94 11.68 5.54 -9.60
CA LEU A 94 11.20 5.36 -10.97
C LEU A 94 12.37 5.07 -11.91
N LEU A 95 12.33 3.89 -12.55
CA LEU A 95 13.30 3.51 -13.58
C LEU A 95 12.65 3.55 -14.96
N THR A 96 13.32 4.15 -15.94
CA THR A 96 12.92 4.22 -17.34
C THR A 96 14.13 3.97 -18.22
N SER A 97 13.92 3.69 -19.50
CA SER A 97 15.03 3.53 -20.45
C SER A 97 15.88 4.79 -20.64
N SER A 98 15.45 5.95 -20.14
CA SER A 98 16.24 7.19 -20.16
C SER A 98 17.19 7.33 -18.99
N ASN A 99 16.98 6.61 -17.88
CA ASN A 99 17.82 6.71 -16.67
C ASN A 99 18.44 5.37 -16.21
N PHE A 100 18.03 4.25 -16.81
CA PHE A 100 18.47 2.92 -16.42
C PHE A 100 18.59 1.98 -17.63
N ASP A 101 19.71 1.26 -17.72
CA ASP A 101 19.94 0.26 -18.78
C ASP A 101 19.47 -1.13 -18.32
N TYR A 102 18.30 -1.53 -18.82
CA TYR A 102 17.70 -2.83 -18.50
C TYR A 102 18.45 -4.04 -19.09
N SER A 103 19.46 -3.85 -19.95
CA SER A 103 20.24 -4.96 -20.52
C SER A 103 21.27 -5.54 -19.54
N HIS A 104 21.56 -4.81 -18.45
CA HIS A 104 22.57 -5.15 -17.45
C HIS A 104 22.00 -5.86 -16.21
N ILE A 105 20.71 -6.22 -16.22
CA ILE A 105 19.98 -6.80 -15.10
C ILE A 105 19.15 -8.02 -15.56
N ASN A 106 18.74 -8.90 -14.65
CA ASN A 106 17.84 -10.00 -14.98
C ASN A 106 16.52 -9.47 -15.57
N PRO A 107 15.87 -10.22 -16.48
CA PRO A 107 14.63 -9.78 -17.14
C PRO A 107 13.48 -9.41 -16.19
N ASP A 108 13.50 -9.90 -14.95
CA ASP A 108 12.52 -9.64 -13.89
C ASP A 108 13.02 -8.66 -12.80
N GLY A 109 14.24 -8.15 -12.93
CA GLY A 109 14.86 -7.25 -11.94
C GLY A 109 15.28 -7.92 -10.63
N SER A 110 15.27 -9.27 -10.57
CA SER A 110 15.52 -10.04 -9.33
C SER A 110 16.90 -9.80 -8.69
N ASP A 111 17.89 -9.38 -9.48
CA ASP A 111 19.26 -9.11 -9.06
C ASP A 111 19.55 -7.64 -8.75
N ILE A 112 18.54 -6.83 -8.42
CA ILE A 112 18.74 -5.48 -7.86
C ILE A 112 18.96 -5.55 -6.34
N ARG A 113 19.83 -4.71 -5.79
CA ARG A 113 19.95 -4.46 -4.34
C ARG A 113 20.15 -2.98 -4.06
N PHE A 114 19.73 -2.57 -2.86
CA PHE A 114 19.97 -1.23 -2.34
C PHE A 114 20.79 -1.36 -1.06
N ILE A 115 21.85 -0.57 -0.95
CA ILE A 115 22.79 -0.63 0.17
C ILE A 115 23.26 0.75 0.62
N ASP A 116 23.65 0.84 1.90
CA ASP A 116 24.44 1.95 2.41
C ASP A 116 25.95 1.75 2.15
N SER A 117 26.75 2.73 2.61
CA SER A 117 28.22 2.69 2.55
C SER A 117 28.87 1.55 3.35
N SER A 118 28.12 0.89 4.24
CA SER A 118 28.55 -0.25 5.06
C SER A 118 28.03 -1.59 4.53
N PHE A 119 27.46 -1.62 3.31
CA PHE A 119 26.83 -2.79 2.69
C PHE A 119 25.60 -3.33 3.42
N THR A 120 24.96 -2.51 4.26
CA THR A 120 23.67 -2.84 4.88
C THR A 120 22.60 -2.87 3.80
N LEU A 121 21.87 -3.97 3.69
CA LEU A 121 20.77 -4.12 2.74
C LEU A 121 19.55 -3.33 3.16
N PHE A 122 18.93 -2.66 2.20
CA PHE A 122 17.63 -2.03 2.39
C PHE A 122 16.55 -2.94 1.83
N ASP A 123 15.44 -3.07 2.57
CA ASP A 123 14.25 -3.74 2.05
C ASP A 123 13.71 -2.95 0.86
N TYR A 124 13.29 -3.66 -0.18
CA TYR A 124 12.68 -3.06 -1.35
C TYR A 124 11.57 -3.94 -1.92
N TRP A 125 10.69 -3.33 -2.71
CA TRP A 125 9.61 -4.01 -3.40
C TRP A 125 9.47 -3.46 -4.82
N ILE A 126 9.56 -4.35 -5.79
CA ILE A 126 9.28 -4.04 -7.19
C ILE A 126 7.76 -4.10 -7.36
N GLU A 127 7.11 -2.94 -7.36
CA GLU A 127 5.67 -2.82 -7.59
C GLU A 127 5.34 -3.09 -9.06
N ILE A 128 6.11 -2.48 -9.97
CA ILE A 128 5.99 -2.68 -11.41
C ILE A 128 7.38 -2.87 -11.97
N TRP A 129 7.60 -3.98 -12.67
CA TRP A 129 8.73 -4.13 -13.58
C TRP A 129 8.26 -4.01 -15.03
N ASN A 130 8.68 -2.94 -15.71
CA ASN A 130 8.33 -2.69 -17.12
C ASN A 130 9.51 -2.02 -17.87
N PRO A 131 10.44 -2.83 -18.42
CA PRO A 131 11.59 -2.34 -19.19
C PRO A 131 11.23 -1.51 -20.43
N SER A 132 10.03 -1.70 -20.99
CA SER A 132 9.54 -0.94 -22.16
C SER A 132 8.90 0.41 -21.81
N GLY A 133 8.67 0.67 -20.52
CA GLY A 133 8.02 1.88 -20.02
C GLY A 133 8.67 2.33 -18.73
N SER A 134 7.89 2.29 -17.64
CA SER A 134 8.33 2.71 -16.32
C SER A 134 8.24 1.56 -15.32
N SER A 135 9.35 1.29 -14.63
CA SER A 135 9.38 0.40 -13.47
C SER A 135 9.29 1.22 -12.19
N ILE A 136 8.54 0.72 -11.20
CA ILE A 136 8.32 1.35 -9.91
C ILE A 136 8.88 0.44 -8.82
N ILE A 137 9.75 0.99 -7.99
CA ILE A 137 10.35 0.31 -6.85
C ILE A 137 10.15 1.15 -5.60
N TRP A 138 9.66 0.53 -4.53
CA TRP A 138 9.62 1.14 -3.20
C TRP A 138 10.80 0.64 -2.39
N ILE A 139 11.50 1.55 -1.70
CA ILE A 139 12.69 1.24 -0.90
C ILE A 139 12.45 1.76 0.50
N LYS A 140 12.65 0.90 1.51
CA LYS A 140 12.63 1.29 2.92
C LYS A 140 14.02 1.78 3.32
N VAL A 141 14.16 3.09 3.46
CA VAL A 141 15.40 3.73 3.89
C VAL A 141 15.52 3.60 5.41
N PRO A 142 16.53 2.88 5.95
CA PRO A 142 16.55 2.53 7.38
C PRO A 142 16.69 3.72 8.32
N SER A 143 17.46 4.74 7.94
CA SER A 143 17.81 5.84 8.83
C SER A 143 17.29 7.19 8.34
N SER A 144 16.77 7.99 9.27
CA SER A 144 16.51 9.42 9.11
C SER A 144 17.79 10.18 8.73
N GLY A 145 17.63 11.31 8.05
CA GLY A 145 18.77 12.11 7.60
C GLY A 145 19.48 11.55 6.36
N THR A 146 19.07 10.40 5.84
CA THR A 146 19.68 9.79 4.65
C THR A 146 19.33 10.62 3.43
N MET A 147 20.36 11.04 2.68
CA MET A 147 20.20 11.72 1.39
C MET A 147 20.60 10.85 0.22
N GLU A 148 21.47 9.86 0.43
CA GLU A 148 22.05 9.06 -0.65
C GLU A 148 22.28 7.62 -0.21
N PHE A 149 22.11 6.69 -1.15
CA PHE A 149 22.42 5.28 -1.00
C PHE A 149 22.74 4.67 -2.37
N GLN A 150 23.26 3.46 -2.42
CA GLN A 150 23.66 2.82 -3.67
C GLN A 150 22.62 1.80 -4.13
N MET A 151 22.44 1.72 -5.44
CA MET A 151 21.75 0.63 -6.12
C MET A 151 22.79 -0.21 -6.86
N ILE A 152 22.87 -1.52 -6.58
CA ILE A 152 23.80 -2.45 -7.22
C ILE A 152 23.03 -3.56 -7.96
N TYR A 153 23.56 -4.02 -9.10
CA TYR A 153 22.90 -5.02 -9.98
C TYR A 153 23.89 -5.70 -10.94
N GLY A 154 23.40 -6.64 -11.75
CA GLY A 154 24.20 -7.37 -12.75
C GLY A 154 24.77 -8.70 -12.24
N ASN A 155 24.17 -9.26 -11.19
CA ASN A 155 24.49 -10.57 -10.66
C ASN A 155 23.38 -11.55 -11.05
N ALA A 156 23.52 -12.20 -12.22
CA ALA A 156 22.52 -13.12 -12.75
C ALA A 156 22.18 -14.33 -11.84
N THR A 157 23.00 -14.60 -10.81
CA THR A 157 22.77 -15.70 -9.85
C THR A 157 22.12 -15.26 -8.55
N ALA A 158 21.89 -13.95 -8.36
CA ALA A 158 21.22 -13.43 -7.18
C ALA A 158 19.76 -13.92 -7.11
N SER A 159 19.31 -14.33 -5.93
CA SER A 159 17.91 -14.65 -5.68
C SER A 159 17.06 -13.39 -5.66
N ALA A 160 15.75 -13.52 -5.92
CA ALA A 160 14.83 -12.41 -5.70
C ALA A 160 14.78 -12.03 -4.20
N TYR A 161 14.77 -10.73 -3.90
CA TYR A 161 14.71 -10.19 -2.53
C TYR A 161 13.51 -9.25 -2.29
N SER A 162 12.81 -8.87 -3.35
CA SER A 162 11.68 -7.94 -3.32
C SER A 162 10.51 -8.44 -2.43
N ASN A 163 10.13 -7.69 -1.39
CA ASN A 163 9.03 -8.06 -0.48
C ASN A 163 8.25 -6.81 0.04
N PRO A 164 6.95 -6.65 -0.29
CA PRO A 164 6.17 -5.50 0.18
C PRO A 164 5.92 -5.50 1.70
N GLY A 165 5.76 -6.67 2.32
CA GLY A 165 5.55 -6.81 3.76
C GLY A 165 6.73 -6.27 4.58
N ASN A 166 7.96 -6.46 4.11
CA ASN A 166 9.16 -5.92 4.75
C ASN A 166 9.31 -4.41 4.51
N VAL A 167 9.00 -3.94 3.30
CA VAL A 167 9.14 -2.52 2.95
C VAL A 167 8.22 -1.64 3.77
N PHE A 168 6.99 -2.08 3.99
CA PHE A 168 5.95 -1.30 4.68
C PHE A 168 5.73 -1.74 6.13
N SER A 169 6.72 -2.39 6.74
CA SER A 169 6.74 -2.70 8.18
C SER A 169 7.79 -1.87 8.94
N TYR A 170 7.73 -1.92 10.26
CA TYR A 170 8.44 -1.08 11.20
C TYR A 170 8.91 -1.88 12.42
N SER A 171 10.08 -1.51 12.90
CA SER A 171 10.68 -2.05 14.12
C SER A 171 9.82 -1.81 15.38
N THR A 172 9.00 -0.75 15.37
CA THR A 172 8.05 -0.44 16.43
C THR A 172 6.63 -0.27 15.88
N PRO A 173 5.59 -0.70 16.62
CA PRO A 173 4.21 -0.49 16.18
C PRO A 173 3.90 0.98 15.93
N GLN A 174 3.29 1.27 14.78
CA GLN A 174 2.83 2.60 14.39
C GLN A 174 1.31 2.67 14.53
N THR A 175 0.79 3.77 15.07
CA THR A 175 -0.64 4.05 15.05
C THR A 175 -1.02 4.67 13.72
N SER A 176 -1.36 3.81 12.76
CA SER A 176 -1.60 4.22 11.37
C SER A 176 -2.97 3.80 10.85
N TYR A 177 -3.69 2.93 11.56
CA TYR A 177 -5.03 2.46 11.19
C TYR A 177 -6.10 2.91 12.20
N PHE A 178 -7.34 3.01 11.74
CA PHE A 178 -8.46 3.55 12.51
C PHE A 178 -9.77 2.86 12.16
N GLU A 179 -10.48 2.37 13.17
CA GLU A 179 -11.91 2.12 13.06
C GLU A 179 -12.63 3.46 13.27
N LEU A 180 -13.34 3.94 12.25
CA LEU A 180 -14.01 5.25 12.28
C LEU A 180 -15.51 5.12 12.56
N HIS A 181 -16.11 3.94 12.40
CA HIS A 181 -17.54 3.78 12.57
C HIS A 181 -17.93 3.81 14.05
N SER A 182 -18.78 4.77 14.40
CA SER A 182 -19.27 5.05 15.75
C SER A 182 -20.47 4.16 16.10
N SER A 183 -20.18 2.88 16.28
CA SER A 183 -21.14 1.82 16.59
C SER A 183 -20.84 1.10 17.90
N SER A 184 -21.69 0.16 18.28
CA SER A 184 -21.40 -0.77 19.37
C SER A 184 -20.22 -1.66 19.01
N ALA A 185 -19.40 -2.01 20.01
CA ALA A 185 -18.26 -2.89 19.82
C ALA A 185 -18.65 -4.24 19.18
N GLN A 186 -17.84 -4.72 18.25
CA GLN A 186 -18.04 -5.96 17.49
C GLN A 186 -16.77 -6.82 17.46
N THR A 187 -16.84 -7.97 16.82
CA THR A 187 -15.63 -8.71 16.43
C THR A 187 -15.04 -8.06 15.18
N MET A 188 -13.74 -7.80 15.20
CA MET A 188 -12.96 -7.38 14.03
C MET A 188 -12.13 -8.56 13.55
N ASN A 189 -12.27 -8.91 12.28
CA ASN A 189 -11.33 -9.80 11.61
C ASN A 189 -10.18 -8.97 11.04
N ILE A 190 -8.97 -9.50 11.13
CA ILE A 190 -7.73 -8.81 10.76
C ILE A 190 -6.81 -9.80 10.05
N ALA A 191 -6.20 -9.35 8.95
CA ALA A 191 -5.18 -10.06 8.21
C ALA A 191 -3.87 -9.26 8.16
N SER A 192 -2.73 -9.96 8.13
CA SER A 192 -1.40 -9.34 8.08
C SER A 192 -0.69 -9.58 6.74
N TYR A 193 0.00 -8.54 6.25
CA TYR A 193 0.87 -8.60 5.08
C TYR A 193 2.35 -8.83 5.43
N SER A 194 2.69 -8.95 6.71
CA SER A 194 4.09 -9.10 7.17
C SER A 194 4.21 -10.12 8.31
N ASP A 195 5.41 -10.68 8.46
CA ASP A 195 5.76 -11.59 9.54
C ASP A 195 5.83 -10.86 10.89
N GLU A 196 5.55 -11.58 11.98
CA GLU A 196 5.66 -11.07 13.36
C GLU A 196 4.92 -9.73 13.60
N ASN A 197 3.84 -9.47 12.87
CA ASN A 197 3.10 -8.23 12.94
C ASN A 197 2.28 -8.16 14.24
N THR A 198 2.74 -7.36 15.21
CA THR A 198 1.99 -7.14 16.44
C THR A 198 0.97 -6.03 16.22
N ILE A 199 -0.30 -6.38 16.39
CA ILE A 199 -1.45 -5.54 16.08
C ILE A 199 -2.22 -5.29 17.37
N THR A 200 -2.41 -4.02 17.73
CA THR A 200 -3.14 -3.59 18.92
C THR A 200 -4.38 -2.82 18.49
N VAL A 201 -5.55 -3.27 18.94
CA VAL A 201 -6.87 -2.71 18.60
C VAL A 201 -7.54 -2.15 19.84
N THR A 202 -8.19 -0.99 19.69
CA THR A 202 -9.06 -0.41 20.73
C THR A 202 -10.31 -1.27 20.93
N THR A 203 -10.61 -1.62 22.18
CA THR A 203 -11.78 -2.43 22.55
C THR A 203 -12.63 -1.75 23.62
N SER A 204 -13.85 -2.24 23.83
CA SER A 204 -14.76 -1.73 24.87
C SER A 204 -14.20 -1.81 26.31
N SER A 205 -13.15 -2.59 26.54
CA SER A 205 -12.47 -2.78 27.83
C SER A 205 -11.04 -2.22 27.87
N GLY A 206 -10.59 -1.51 26.82
CA GLY A 206 -9.23 -0.95 26.72
C GLY A 206 -8.60 -1.26 25.37
N THR A 207 -7.60 -2.13 25.36
CA THR A 207 -6.90 -2.56 24.13
C THR A 207 -6.65 -4.06 24.15
N SER A 208 -6.74 -4.71 23.00
CA SER A 208 -6.36 -6.11 22.80
C SER A 208 -5.27 -6.21 21.76
N SER A 209 -4.39 -7.20 21.86
CA SER A 209 -3.31 -7.41 20.88
C SER A 209 -3.25 -8.84 20.35
N ILE A 210 -2.88 -8.98 19.09
CA ILE A 210 -2.57 -10.24 18.42
C ILE A 210 -1.23 -10.08 17.68
N THR A 211 -0.53 -11.18 17.45
CA THR A 211 0.63 -11.22 16.55
C THR A 211 0.32 -12.19 15.42
N LEU A 212 0.50 -11.74 14.19
CA LEU A 212 0.23 -12.51 12.98
C LEU A 212 1.44 -12.52 12.06
N ASP A 213 1.68 -13.65 11.41
CA ASP A 213 2.67 -13.74 10.35
C ASP A 213 2.08 -13.36 8.99
N THR A 214 2.91 -13.29 7.94
CA THR A 214 2.47 -12.95 6.59
C THR A 214 1.35 -13.90 6.14
N TYR A 215 0.26 -13.32 5.66
CA TYR A 215 -0.98 -14.01 5.30
C TYR A 215 -1.73 -14.70 6.45
N GLY A 216 -1.28 -14.49 7.69
CA GLY A 216 -2.02 -14.85 8.88
C GLY A 216 -3.27 -13.97 9.01
N TYR A 217 -4.34 -14.55 9.53
CA TYR A 217 -5.55 -13.82 9.89
C TYR A 217 -6.09 -14.33 11.22
N SER A 218 -6.74 -13.45 11.97
CA SER A 218 -7.40 -13.79 13.23
C SER A 218 -8.48 -12.76 13.54
N SER A 219 -9.03 -12.81 14.75
CA SER A 219 -10.04 -11.84 15.17
C SER A 219 -9.82 -11.34 16.60
N ILE A 220 -10.24 -10.09 16.81
CA ILE A 220 -10.31 -9.47 18.13
C ILE A 220 -11.78 -9.21 18.43
N SER A 221 -12.26 -9.77 19.54
CA SER A 221 -13.62 -9.50 20.02
C SER A 221 -13.71 -8.15 20.71
N GLN A 222 -14.91 -7.56 20.69
CA GLN A 222 -15.20 -6.29 21.35
C GLN A 222 -14.35 -5.11 20.86
N ALA A 223 -13.84 -5.18 19.63
CA ALA A 223 -13.23 -4.05 18.96
C ALA A 223 -14.25 -2.91 18.82
N SER A 224 -13.79 -1.68 19.00
CA SER A 224 -14.64 -0.48 18.98
C SER A 224 -13.97 0.63 18.16
N LEU A 225 -14.74 1.70 17.90
CA LEU A 225 -14.22 2.98 17.40
C LEU A 225 -12.90 3.33 18.08
N GLY A 226 -11.87 3.60 17.28
CA GLY A 226 -10.56 3.97 17.83
C GLY A 226 -9.38 3.68 16.92
N ALA A 227 -8.22 4.02 17.45
CA ALA A 227 -6.93 3.78 16.83
C ALA A 227 -6.56 2.29 16.85
N ILE A 228 -5.82 1.88 15.83
CA ILE A 228 -5.21 0.57 15.66
C ILE A 228 -3.73 0.78 15.38
N SER A 229 -2.88 0.11 16.15
CA SER A 229 -1.42 0.16 15.97
C SER A 229 -0.90 -1.16 15.43
N SER A 230 0.04 -1.13 14.49
CA SER A 230 0.65 -2.35 13.95
C SER A 230 2.13 -2.16 13.59
N ASN A 231 2.91 -3.24 13.61
CA ASN A 231 4.28 -3.22 13.10
C ASN A 231 4.32 -3.23 11.57
N GLY A 232 3.30 -3.78 10.91
CA GLY A 232 3.27 -3.88 9.46
C GLY A 232 1.87 -3.68 8.91
N PRO A 233 1.74 -3.82 7.58
CA PRO A 233 0.48 -3.55 6.93
C PRO A 233 -0.56 -4.59 7.34
N ILE A 234 -1.77 -4.11 7.54
CA ILE A 234 -2.93 -4.93 7.84
C ILE A 234 -4.11 -4.58 6.94
N GLU A 235 -5.02 -5.53 6.83
CA GLU A 235 -6.39 -5.33 6.39
C GLU A 235 -7.31 -5.77 7.52
N GLY A 236 -8.45 -5.10 7.70
CA GLY A 236 -9.35 -5.43 8.79
C GLY A 236 -10.76 -4.90 8.57
N ARG A 237 -11.74 -5.68 9.05
CA ARG A 237 -13.15 -5.34 8.96
C ARG A 237 -13.89 -5.89 10.17
N MET A 238 -14.87 -5.14 10.66
CA MET A 238 -15.84 -5.67 11.62
C MET A 238 -16.74 -6.71 10.95
N THR A 239 -17.11 -7.76 11.69
CA THR A 239 -17.86 -8.91 11.16
C THR A 239 -19.38 -8.78 11.32
N SER A 240 -19.90 -7.58 11.58
CA SER A 240 -21.34 -7.42 11.76
C SER A 240 -22.07 -7.48 10.42
N VAL A 241 -23.27 -8.04 10.48
CA VAL A 241 -24.19 -8.28 9.36
C VAL A 241 -25.47 -7.42 9.44
N ASN A 242 -25.51 -6.45 10.36
CA ASN A 242 -26.68 -5.58 10.56
C ASN A 242 -26.24 -4.12 10.77
N SER A 243 -25.04 -3.75 10.33
CA SER A 243 -24.42 -2.47 10.65
C SER A 243 -23.50 -2.04 9.53
N ALA A 244 -23.45 -0.73 9.29
CA ALA A 244 -22.69 -0.08 8.25
C ALA A 244 -21.18 -0.17 8.52
N TYR A 245 -20.54 -1.30 8.21
CA TYR A 245 -19.08 -1.43 8.28
C TYR A 245 -18.46 -1.58 6.90
N ASP A 246 -17.32 -0.92 6.73
CA ASP A 246 -16.38 -1.13 5.63
C ASP A 246 -15.03 -1.55 6.24
N SER A 247 -13.98 -1.59 5.41
CA SER A 247 -12.60 -1.69 5.86
C SER A 247 -12.26 -0.66 6.92
N ILE A 248 -11.31 -1.01 7.79
CA ILE A 248 -10.59 -0.03 8.60
C ILE A 248 -9.98 1.06 7.69
N SER A 249 -9.82 2.26 8.22
CA SER A 249 -9.18 3.37 7.51
C SER A 249 -7.69 3.45 7.84
N HIS A 250 -6.88 3.95 6.92
CA HIS A 250 -5.46 4.22 7.13
C HIS A 250 -5.17 5.72 7.10
N ILE A 251 -4.22 6.20 7.92
CA ILE A 251 -3.85 7.61 8.06
C ILE A 251 -3.51 8.31 6.74
N ASN A 252 -3.00 7.57 5.77
CA ASN A 252 -2.67 8.10 4.45
C ASN A 252 -3.88 8.50 3.61
N LEU A 253 -5.08 8.07 3.99
CA LEU A 253 -6.33 8.53 3.41
C LEU A 253 -6.77 9.90 3.93
N ALA A 254 -6.03 10.49 4.90
CA ALA A 254 -6.38 11.80 5.43
C ALA A 254 -6.22 12.89 4.37
N SER A 255 -7.28 13.68 4.18
CA SER A 255 -7.41 14.68 3.12
C SER A 255 -8.11 15.94 3.62
N THR A 256 -7.79 17.09 3.02
CA THR A 256 -8.51 18.37 3.26
C THR A 256 -9.83 18.44 2.48
N SER A 257 -10.11 17.47 1.63
CA SER A 257 -11.35 17.32 0.87
C SER A 257 -11.85 15.89 0.99
N LEU A 258 -13.06 15.72 1.50
CA LEU A 258 -13.80 14.47 1.60
C LEU A 258 -15.19 14.69 0.98
N GLY A 259 -15.88 13.65 0.56
CA GLY A 259 -17.23 13.83 0.04
C GLY A 259 -17.99 12.54 -0.18
N TYR A 260 -19.29 12.65 -0.43
CA TYR A 260 -20.13 11.52 -0.81
C TYR A 260 -21.28 11.96 -1.71
N THR A 261 -21.51 11.23 -2.79
CA THR A 261 -22.29 11.70 -3.94
C THR A 261 -23.71 11.15 -4.02
N LYS A 262 -24.25 10.60 -2.92
CA LYS A 262 -25.62 10.07 -2.90
C LYS A 262 -26.28 10.16 -1.52
N SER A 263 -26.88 11.30 -1.19
CA SER A 263 -27.61 11.43 0.07
C SER A 263 -28.65 10.32 0.29
N ARG A 264 -28.76 9.87 1.55
CA ARG A 264 -29.82 9.02 2.08
C ARG A 264 -30.81 9.79 2.94
N TYR A 265 -30.72 11.12 3.00
CA TYR A 265 -31.51 12.01 3.85
C TYR A 265 -31.38 11.72 5.36
N SER A 266 -30.33 10.99 5.73
CA SER A 266 -29.83 10.79 7.08
C SER A 266 -28.33 10.55 6.94
N ASP A 267 -27.59 11.63 6.72
CA ASP A 267 -26.21 11.57 6.24
C ASP A 267 -25.23 11.91 7.37
N TYR A 268 -24.19 11.08 7.49
CA TYR A 268 -23.17 11.26 8.51
C TYR A 268 -21.78 11.17 7.89
N PHE A 269 -20.97 12.21 8.13
CA PHE A 269 -19.52 12.13 7.99
C PHE A 269 -18.92 11.79 9.34
N GLU A 270 -18.24 10.66 9.42
CA GLU A 270 -17.49 10.26 10.61
C GLU A 270 -16.02 10.53 10.34
N VAL A 271 -15.48 11.50 11.06
CA VAL A 271 -14.16 12.05 10.79
C VAL A 271 -13.25 11.90 11.99
N TYR A 272 -11.96 11.73 11.73
CA TYR A 272 -10.92 11.77 12.73
C TYR A 272 -9.90 12.85 12.39
N ASN A 273 -9.54 13.67 13.38
CA ASN A 273 -8.48 14.66 13.23
C ASN A 273 -7.14 14.08 13.72
N PRO A 274 -6.20 13.77 12.82
CA PRO A 274 -4.91 13.21 13.19
C PRO A 274 -3.92 14.22 13.76
N SER A 275 -4.24 15.52 13.71
CA SER A 275 -3.40 16.54 14.35
C SER A 275 -3.28 16.27 15.85
N THR A 276 -2.10 16.51 16.39
CA THR A 276 -1.79 16.38 17.82
C THR A 276 -1.98 17.68 18.58
N SER A 277 -2.19 18.81 17.90
CA SER A 277 -2.17 20.14 18.53
C SER A 277 -3.13 21.17 17.94
N THR A 278 -3.68 20.95 16.75
CA THR A 278 -4.50 21.94 16.05
C THR A 278 -5.92 21.42 15.78
N THR A 279 -6.92 22.17 16.25
CA THR A 279 -8.33 21.94 15.90
C THR A 279 -8.55 22.25 14.42
N ALA A 280 -9.18 21.32 13.70
CA ALA A 280 -9.56 21.51 12.31
C ALA A 280 -10.89 22.27 12.21
N SER A 281 -10.96 23.21 11.27
CA SER A 281 -12.18 23.86 10.82
C SER A 281 -12.75 23.05 9.65
N VAL A 282 -14.05 22.80 9.67
CA VAL A 282 -14.73 21.97 8.65
C VAL A 282 -15.93 22.71 8.09
N THR A 283 -16.05 22.70 6.76
CA THR A 283 -17.23 23.20 6.03
C THR A 283 -17.76 22.09 5.13
N ILE A 284 -19.03 21.73 5.29
CA ILE A 284 -19.73 20.82 4.38
C ILE A 284 -20.64 21.64 3.47
N SER A 285 -20.35 21.62 2.17
CA SER A 285 -21.18 22.24 1.13
C SER A 285 -22.22 21.24 0.63
N ASN A 286 -23.49 21.64 0.62
CA ASN A 286 -24.61 20.86 0.10
C ASN A 286 -24.90 21.23 -1.36
N TYR A 287 -24.91 20.24 -2.25
CA TYR A 287 -25.35 20.38 -3.64
C TYR A 287 -26.49 19.43 -3.96
N ASN A 288 -27.47 19.92 -4.75
CA ASN A 288 -28.52 19.07 -5.30
C ASN A 288 -28.04 18.25 -6.51
N SER A 289 -28.88 17.35 -7.04
CA SER A 289 -28.52 16.43 -8.13
C SER A 289 -28.15 17.13 -9.46
N SER A 290 -28.50 18.40 -9.62
CA SER A 290 -28.11 19.24 -10.76
C SER A 290 -26.80 20.01 -10.53
N GLY A 291 -26.18 19.87 -9.36
CA GLY A 291 -24.97 20.58 -8.95
C GLY A 291 -25.20 22.00 -8.43
N ASN A 292 -26.43 22.39 -8.12
CA ASN A 292 -26.69 23.71 -7.55
C ASN A 292 -26.41 23.70 -6.06
N PHE A 293 -25.65 24.68 -5.59
CA PHE A 293 -25.38 24.91 -4.17
C PHE A 293 -26.66 25.22 -3.39
N GLN A 294 -26.87 24.53 -2.27
CA GLN A 294 -28.04 24.64 -1.41
C GLN A 294 -27.73 25.26 -0.04
N GLY A 295 -26.46 25.26 0.37
CA GLY A 295 -26.03 25.83 1.64
C GLY A 295 -24.78 25.16 2.18
N THR A 296 -24.37 25.60 3.38
CA THR A 296 -23.23 25.03 4.11
C THR A 296 -23.59 24.69 5.54
N PHE A 297 -22.86 23.72 6.08
CA PHE A 297 -22.77 23.45 7.49
C PHE A 297 -21.32 23.60 7.94
N ASN A 298 -21.10 24.21 9.11
CA ASN A 298 -19.76 24.39 9.65
C ASN A 298 -19.61 23.64 10.97
N SER A 299 -18.44 23.06 11.19
CA SER A 299 -18.07 22.32 12.39
C SER A 299 -16.58 22.53 12.68
N THR A 300 -16.15 22.01 13.81
CA THR A 300 -14.74 21.87 14.16
C THR A 300 -14.46 20.44 14.61
N VAL A 301 -13.21 19.97 14.48
CA VAL A 301 -12.78 18.65 14.97
C VAL A 301 -11.49 18.85 15.76
N ASN A 302 -11.51 18.61 17.07
CA ASN A 302 -10.36 18.82 17.93
C ASN A 302 -9.25 17.80 17.64
N PRO A 303 -7.99 18.09 18.03
CA PRO A 303 -6.88 17.13 17.92
C PRO A 303 -7.23 15.76 18.51
N GLY A 304 -7.05 14.68 17.75
CA GLY A 304 -7.36 13.32 18.18
C GLY A 304 -8.85 13.01 18.38
N GLU A 305 -9.76 13.89 17.98
CA GLU A 305 -11.20 13.68 18.12
C GLU A 305 -11.74 12.81 16.97
N PHE A 306 -12.48 11.75 17.34
CA PHE A 306 -13.42 11.07 16.45
C PHE A 306 -14.77 11.77 16.55
N LYS A 307 -15.27 12.30 15.43
CA LYS A 307 -16.50 13.09 15.39
C LYS A 307 -17.46 12.60 14.33
N LYS A 308 -18.66 12.22 14.76
CA LYS A 308 -19.81 12.01 13.88
C LYS A 308 -20.51 13.35 13.61
N ILE A 309 -20.44 13.81 12.37
CA ILE A 309 -21.10 15.03 11.90
C ILE A 309 -22.39 14.64 11.17
N ALA A 310 -23.54 14.91 11.78
CA ALA A 310 -24.84 14.69 11.18
C ALA A 310 -25.25 15.93 10.37
N PHE A 311 -25.29 15.81 9.04
CA PHE A 311 -25.74 16.88 8.16
C PHE A 311 -26.31 16.30 6.87
N ASN A 312 -27.64 16.39 6.73
CA ASN A 312 -28.33 15.95 5.52
C ASN A 312 -28.06 16.92 4.36
N PHE A 313 -27.54 16.39 3.27
CA PHE A 313 -27.37 17.11 2.01
C PHE A 313 -28.38 16.62 0.98
N ASP A 314 -28.59 17.38 -0.10
CA ASP A 314 -29.63 17.09 -1.09
C ASP A 314 -29.19 15.97 -2.05
N PHE A 315 -27.89 15.92 -2.37
CA PHE A 315 -27.35 14.88 -3.23
C PHE A 315 -25.85 14.66 -3.02
N PHE A 316 -25.04 15.72 -3.13
CA PHE A 316 -23.59 15.67 -2.93
C PHE A 316 -23.19 16.54 -1.74
N GLY A 317 -22.64 15.90 -0.71
CA GLY A 317 -21.98 16.55 0.41
C GLY A 317 -20.48 16.61 0.16
N LEU A 318 -19.94 17.82 0.06
CA LEU A 318 -18.49 18.05 -0.08
C LEU A 318 -17.98 18.67 1.22
N LEU A 319 -17.16 17.92 1.96
CA LEU A 319 -16.54 18.33 3.20
C LEU A 319 -15.13 18.85 2.90
N GLU A 320 -14.88 20.12 3.19
CA GLU A 320 -13.58 20.77 3.07
C GLU A 320 -13.07 21.16 4.47
N SER A 321 -11.77 20.98 4.70
CA SER A 321 -11.12 21.30 5.97
C SER A 321 -9.78 22.00 5.78
N ASP A 322 -9.38 22.81 6.76
CA ASP A 322 -8.07 23.47 6.82
C ASP A 322 -6.93 22.51 7.20
N LEU A 323 -7.25 21.31 7.71
CA LEU A 323 -6.32 20.24 8.02
C LEU A 323 -6.77 18.92 7.37
N PRO A 324 -5.84 18.01 7.05
CA PRO A 324 -6.21 16.67 6.59
C PRO A 324 -6.98 15.92 7.68
N LEU A 325 -8.15 15.38 7.33
CA LEU A 325 -8.98 14.54 8.18
C LEU A 325 -9.15 13.16 7.54
N LEU A 326 -9.23 12.11 8.36
CA LEU A 326 -9.76 10.83 7.88
C LEU A 326 -11.27 10.91 7.79
N GLY A 327 -11.85 10.24 6.80
CA GLY A 327 -13.27 10.26 6.51
C GLY A 327 -13.86 8.89 6.30
N PHE A 328 -15.01 8.68 6.92
CA PHE A 328 -15.93 7.58 6.66
C PHE A 328 -17.32 8.18 6.44
N TYR A 329 -18.06 7.63 5.49
CA TYR A 329 -19.44 8.01 5.25
C TYR A 329 -20.39 6.88 5.67
N GLN A 330 -21.55 7.27 6.20
CA GLN A 330 -22.71 6.38 6.26
C GLN A 330 -24.03 7.14 6.12
N GLY A 331 -25.04 6.44 5.59
CA GLY A 331 -26.44 6.84 5.56
C GLY A 331 -27.29 6.04 6.56
N ASN A 332 -28.35 6.61 7.11
CA ASN A 332 -29.36 5.93 7.95
C ASN A 332 -28.82 5.12 9.15
N ASN A 333 -27.57 5.35 9.58
CA ASN A 333 -26.81 4.57 10.59
C ASN A 333 -26.48 3.11 10.22
N THR A 334 -27.01 2.58 9.12
CA THR A 334 -26.83 1.18 8.71
C THR A 334 -26.71 1.01 7.20
N SER A 335 -26.62 2.11 6.44
CA SER A 335 -26.61 2.11 4.98
C SER A 335 -25.38 2.82 4.46
N ASP A 336 -24.96 2.43 3.27
CA ASP A 336 -23.89 3.01 2.47
C ASP A 336 -22.59 3.24 3.28
N PRO A 337 -22.11 2.27 4.09
CA PRO A 337 -20.81 2.44 4.73
C PRO A 337 -19.73 2.57 3.66
N THR A 338 -18.88 3.60 3.74
CA THR A 338 -17.64 3.55 2.99
C THR A 338 -16.53 4.37 3.61
N ILE A 339 -15.31 3.83 3.58
CA ILE A 339 -14.11 4.65 3.75
C ILE A 339 -13.99 5.62 2.57
N ILE A 340 -13.64 6.88 2.86
CA ILE A 340 -13.50 7.89 1.81
C ILE A 340 -12.02 7.97 1.40
N PHE A 341 -11.74 7.60 0.16
CA PHE A 341 -10.43 7.88 -0.43
C PHE A 341 -10.31 9.37 -0.77
N PRO A 342 -9.11 9.97 -0.67
CA PRO A 342 -8.86 11.32 -1.16
C PRO A 342 -9.28 11.47 -2.63
N PRO A 343 -9.79 12.64 -3.05
CA PRO A 343 -10.12 12.85 -4.45
C PRO A 343 -8.84 12.86 -5.27
N ASP A 344 -8.88 12.22 -6.44
CA ASP A 344 -7.73 12.12 -7.34
C ASP A 344 -8.16 12.39 -8.79
N THR A 345 -7.18 12.60 -9.64
CA THR A 345 -7.32 12.77 -11.08
C THR A 345 -7.37 11.45 -11.84
N ASP A 346 -6.89 10.36 -11.24
CA ASP A 346 -6.82 9.04 -11.87
C ASP A 346 -7.35 7.95 -10.93
N LEU A 347 -8.56 7.47 -11.22
CA LEU A 347 -9.31 6.54 -10.36
C LEU A 347 -9.68 5.26 -11.10
N LEU A 348 -9.59 4.14 -10.38
CA LEU A 348 -9.95 2.81 -10.85
C LEU A 348 -11.02 2.21 -9.94
N GLY A 349 -11.99 1.55 -10.55
CA GLY A 349 -13.04 0.86 -9.82
C GLY A 349 -13.83 -0.07 -10.71
N VAL A 350 -14.79 -0.75 -10.10
CA VAL A 350 -15.79 -1.55 -10.82
C VAL A 350 -17.13 -0.93 -10.54
N ASN A 351 -17.96 -0.79 -11.56
CA ASN A 351 -19.35 -0.45 -11.35
C ASN A 351 -20.15 -1.71 -11.00
N SER A 352 -21.16 -1.59 -10.14
CA SER A 352 -22.26 -2.54 -10.13
C SER A 352 -23.35 -2.02 -11.07
N GLN A 353 -24.40 -1.38 -10.54
CA GLN A 353 -25.48 -0.84 -11.37
C GLN A 353 -25.22 0.60 -11.80
N SER A 354 -24.73 1.43 -10.88
CA SER A 354 -24.39 2.82 -11.14
C SER A 354 -23.18 3.29 -10.35
N ALA A 355 -22.42 4.20 -10.96
CA ALA A 355 -21.37 4.94 -10.28
C ALA A 355 -21.63 6.44 -10.44
N THR A 356 -21.19 7.24 -9.48
CA THR A 356 -21.37 8.69 -9.48
C THR A 356 -20.04 9.39 -9.30
N ILE A 357 -19.70 10.28 -10.22
CA ILE A 357 -18.58 11.21 -10.09
C ILE A 357 -19.05 12.46 -9.33
N GLY A 358 -18.32 12.88 -8.30
CA GLY A 358 -18.50 14.16 -7.61
C GLY A 358 -17.39 15.14 -7.99
N ILE A 359 -17.75 16.28 -8.59
CA ILE A 359 -16.79 17.30 -9.04
C ILE A 359 -16.44 18.24 -7.89
N THR A 360 -15.14 18.32 -7.56
CA THR A 360 -14.64 19.11 -6.41
C THR A 360 -14.27 20.56 -6.78
N GLN A 361 -14.04 20.84 -8.06
CA GLN A 361 -13.52 22.13 -8.54
C GLN A 361 -14.24 22.60 -9.81
N ASP A 362 -14.22 23.92 -10.04
CA ASP A 362 -14.82 24.49 -11.24
C ASP A 362 -14.04 24.14 -12.50
N SER A 363 -14.75 24.02 -13.62
CA SER A 363 -14.17 23.69 -14.94
C SER A 363 -13.31 22.43 -14.90
N THR A 364 -13.81 21.37 -14.26
CA THR A 364 -13.23 20.02 -14.32
C THR A 364 -13.72 19.33 -15.59
N SER A 365 -12.82 18.60 -16.23
CA SER A 365 -13.12 17.76 -17.39
C SER A 365 -12.36 16.44 -17.31
N GLY A 366 -12.89 15.41 -17.98
CA GLY A 366 -12.26 14.10 -17.95
C GLY A 366 -12.91 13.09 -18.90
N THR A 367 -12.41 11.87 -18.84
CA THR A 367 -12.80 10.75 -19.68
C THR A 367 -12.99 9.49 -18.83
N ILE A 368 -14.04 8.73 -19.13
CA ILE A 368 -14.36 7.43 -18.54
C ILE A 368 -14.08 6.36 -19.59
N TYR A 369 -13.27 5.37 -19.22
CA TYR A 369 -12.95 4.19 -20.02
C TYR A 369 -13.64 2.96 -19.40
N PHE A 370 -14.20 2.09 -20.25
CA PHE A 370 -15.04 0.96 -19.85
C PHE A 370 -14.44 -0.38 -20.31
N SER A 371 -14.52 -1.41 -19.46
CA SER A 371 -14.08 -2.76 -19.83
C SER A 371 -14.90 -3.43 -20.92
N SER A 372 -16.17 -3.06 -21.10
CA SER A 372 -17.02 -3.59 -22.17
C SER A 372 -16.56 -3.23 -23.60
N ASN A 373 -15.42 -2.55 -23.75
CA ASN A 373 -14.96 -1.92 -24.99
C ASN A 373 -15.96 -0.91 -25.57
N SER A 374 -16.87 -0.41 -24.73
CA SER A 374 -17.72 0.73 -25.07
C SER A 374 -16.85 1.96 -25.35
N PRO A 375 -17.23 2.85 -26.30
CA PRO A 375 -16.46 4.06 -26.57
C PRO A 375 -16.25 4.89 -25.29
N PRO A 376 -15.06 5.46 -25.08
CA PRO A 376 -14.81 6.33 -23.92
C PRO A 376 -15.82 7.48 -23.85
N GLN A 377 -16.25 7.82 -22.64
CA GLN A 377 -17.21 8.89 -22.39
C GLN A 377 -16.55 10.10 -21.75
N ASN A 378 -16.68 11.27 -22.39
CA ASN A 378 -16.19 12.52 -21.81
C ASN A 378 -17.22 13.12 -20.86
N PHE A 379 -16.73 13.73 -19.79
CA PHE A 379 -17.54 14.51 -18.86
C PHE A 379 -16.90 15.87 -18.57
N SER A 380 -17.72 16.81 -18.12
CA SER A 380 -17.26 18.10 -17.61
C SER A 380 -18.27 18.71 -16.66
N GLY A 381 -17.79 19.59 -15.80
CA GLY A 381 -18.63 20.27 -14.83
C GLY A 381 -17.90 21.24 -13.93
N ASN A 382 -18.71 21.88 -13.08
CA ASN A 382 -18.23 22.78 -12.05
C ASN A 382 -18.38 22.13 -10.67
N LYS A 383 -17.78 22.76 -9.66
CA LYS A 383 -17.82 22.28 -8.28
C LYS A 383 -19.26 22.00 -7.84
N GLY A 384 -19.47 20.83 -7.24
CA GLY A 384 -20.77 20.37 -6.77
C GLY A 384 -21.59 19.61 -7.79
N LYS A 385 -21.25 19.65 -9.09
CA LYS A 385 -21.92 18.84 -10.10
C LYS A 385 -21.58 17.36 -9.92
N THR A 386 -22.59 16.51 -10.07
CA THR A 386 -22.41 15.07 -10.14
C THR A 386 -22.62 14.53 -11.56
N ILE A 387 -21.85 13.52 -11.95
CA ILE A 387 -22.02 12.80 -13.22
C ILE A 387 -22.42 11.37 -12.90
N GLN A 388 -23.63 10.98 -13.32
CA GLN A 388 -24.12 9.62 -13.18
C GLN A 388 -23.59 8.75 -14.31
N ILE A 389 -23.01 7.61 -13.97
CA ILE A 389 -22.54 6.58 -14.88
C ILE A 389 -23.47 5.39 -14.74
N ASN A 390 -24.34 5.18 -15.74
CA ASN A 390 -25.27 4.06 -15.77
C ASN A 390 -24.77 3.05 -16.80
N THR A 391 -24.38 1.85 -16.36
CA THR A 391 -23.90 0.78 -17.25
C THR A 391 -24.93 -0.33 -17.49
N GLY A 392 -26.15 -0.20 -16.94
CA GLY A 392 -27.26 -1.14 -17.16
C GLY A 392 -27.63 -1.96 -15.92
N SER A 393 -28.34 -3.07 -16.11
CA SER A 393 -28.94 -3.91 -15.06
C SER A 393 -27.95 -4.84 -14.33
N ALA A 394 -26.70 -4.42 -14.13
CA ALA A 394 -25.64 -5.26 -13.58
C ALA A 394 -25.63 -5.24 -12.05
N SER A 395 -25.96 -6.36 -11.40
CA SER A 395 -25.95 -6.49 -9.94
C SER A 395 -24.67 -7.14 -9.43
N GLN A 396 -24.38 -6.97 -8.13
CA GLN A 396 -23.40 -7.78 -7.40
C GLN A 396 -22.02 -7.78 -8.06
N GLY A 397 -21.53 -6.58 -8.44
CA GLY A 397 -20.20 -6.37 -9.01
C GLY A 397 -19.93 -6.93 -10.39
N SER A 398 -20.99 -7.33 -11.09
CA SER A 398 -20.93 -7.82 -12.48
C SER A 398 -20.86 -6.71 -13.53
N GLY A 399 -20.92 -5.44 -13.12
CA GLY A 399 -20.83 -4.30 -14.03
C GLY A 399 -19.41 -4.06 -14.54
N ASP A 400 -19.29 -3.04 -15.40
CA ASP A 400 -18.03 -2.70 -16.06
C ASP A 400 -16.95 -2.26 -15.06
N ALA A 401 -15.71 -2.68 -15.29
CA ALA A 401 -14.56 -1.99 -14.74
C ALA A 401 -14.43 -0.63 -15.42
N LEU A 402 -14.13 0.39 -14.61
CA LEU A 402 -14.06 1.79 -15.00
C LEU A 402 -12.70 2.37 -14.62
N HIS A 403 -12.06 3.05 -15.56
CA HIS A 403 -10.90 3.90 -15.33
C HIS A 403 -11.30 5.32 -15.69
N ILE A 404 -11.15 6.24 -14.76
CA ILE A 404 -11.66 7.61 -14.87
C ILE A 404 -10.49 8.56 -14.68
N VAL A 405 -10.15 9.26 -15.76
CA VAL A 405 -9.06 10.23 -15.81
C VAL A 405 -9.64 11.63 -15.94
N SER A 406 -9.13 12.58 -15.17
CA SER A 406 -9.59 13.96 -15.16
C SER A 406 -8.45 14.96 -14.99
N ASP A 407 -8.71 16.22 -15.34
CA ASP A 407 -7.74 17.30 -15.20
C ASP A 407 -7.65 17.86 -13.77
N LYS A 408 -8.62 17.56 -12.91
CA LYS A 408 -8.72 18.02 -11.53
C LYS A 408 -9.34 16.94 -10.63
N PRO A 409 -8.97 16.88 -9.34
CA PRO A 409 -9.44 15.85 -8.42
C PRO A 409 -10.97 15.67 -8.39
N ILE A 410 -11.41 14.41 -8.41
CA ILE A 410 -12.82 14.00 -8.32
C ILE A 410 -13.00 12.90 -7.28
N PHE A 411 -14.23 12.72 -6.80
CA PHE A 411 -14.63 11.51 -6.08
C PHE A 411 -15.43 10.61 -6.99
N VAL A 412 -15.36 9.29 -6.80
CA VAL A 412 -16.24 8.35 -7.48
C VAL A 412 -16.69 7.27 -6.51
N PHE A 413 -18.00 7.05 -6.45
CA PHE A 413 -18.62 6.01 -5.63
C PHE A 413 -19.51 5.13 -6.52
N ALA A 414 -19.40 3.82 -6.37
CA ALA A 414 -20.35 2.88 -6.95
C ALA A 414 -21.49 2.59 -5.97
N GLN A 415 -22.65 2.23 -6.52
CA GLN A 415 -23.84 1.78 -5.80
C GLN A 415 -24.31 0.46 -6.38
N ALA A 416 -24.62 -0.49 -5.49
CA ALA A 416 -25.39 -1.68 -5.79
C ALA A 416 -26.85 -1.44 -5.35
N ASP A 417 -27.83 -1.53 -6.25
CA ASP A 417 -29.26 -1.36 -5.92
C ASP A 417 -30.10 -2.63 -6.19
N SER A 418 -29.56 -3.82 -5.89
CA SER A 418 -30.29 -5.09 -6.11
C SER A 418 -30.96 -5.62 -4.83
N ASP A 419 -30.32 -5.50 -3.67
CA ASP A 419 -30.83 -6.05 -2.40
C ASP A 419 -30.32 -5.33 -1.14
N GLY A 420 -29.32 -4.45 -1.25
CA GLY A 420 -28.80 -3.69 -0.12
C GLY A 420 -28.58 -2.21 -0.42
N SER A 421 -28.01 -1.53 0.58
CA SER A 421 -27.76 -0.10 0.59
C SER A 421 -26.27 0.11 0.47
N ASP A 422 -25.67 -0.42 -0.59
CA ASP A 422 -24.25 -0.71 -0.54
C ASP A 422 -23.49 0.21 -1.48
N THR A 423 -22.37 0.70 -0.97
CA THR A 423 -21.52 1.64 -1.68
C THR A 423 -20.06 1.33 -1.40
N PHE A 424 -19.20 1.72 -2.32
CA PHE A 424 -17.76 1.70 -2.09
C PHE A 424 -17.10 2.80 -2.90
N SER A 425 -15.97 3.26 -2.40
CA SER A 425 -15.13 4.25 -3.06
C SER A 425 -14.33 3.63 -4.20
N PHE A 426 -14.17 4.36 -5.28
CA PHE A 426 -13.09 4.09 -6.23
C PHE A 426 -11.75 4.49 -5.61
N VAL A 427 -10.68 3.84 -6.07
CA VAL A 427 -9.35 3.99 -5.49
C VAL A 427 -8.44 4.67 -6.52
N PRO A 428 -7.57 5.61 -6.10
CA PRO A 428 -6.53 6.13 -6.97
C PRO A 428 -5.67 5.02 -7.56
N THR A 429 -5.34 5.08 -8.84
CA THR A 429 -4.46 4.07 -9.49
C THR A 429 -3.09 3.98 -8.80
N SER A 430 -2.65 5.06 -8.17
CA SER A 430 -1.43 5.10 -7.36
C SER A 430 -1.53 4.34 -6.04
N GLU A 431 -2.72 3.95 -5.58
CA GLU A 431 -2.95 3.28 -4.29
C GLU A 431 -3.38 1.81 -4.45
N VAL A 432 -3.66 1.34 -5.66
CA VAL A 432 -3.94 -0.09 -5.90
C VAL A 432 -2.73 -0.97 -5.61
N SER A 433 -2.96 -2.24 -5.30
CA SER A 433 -1.94 -3.21 -4.87
C SER A 433 -1.95 -4.43 -5.79
N ASN A 434 -0.89 -5.24 -5.73
CA ASN A 434 -0.81 -6.51 -6.46
C ASN A 434 -1.21 -7.71 -5.58
N THR A 435 -1.44 -7.47 -4.29
CA THR A 435 -1.79 -8.48 -3.29
C THR A 435 -2.82 -7.90 -2.33
N TYR A 436 -3.89 -8.67 -2.10
CA TYR A 436 -4.96 -8.39 -1.14
C TYR A 436 -5.28 -9.63 -0.31
N ILE A 437 -5.61 -9.44 0.97
CA ILE A 437 -6.06 -10.51 1.86
C ILE A 437 -7.45 -10.14 2.39
N ILE A 438 -8.45 -10.94 2.06
CA ILE A 438 -9.84 -10.70 2.46
C ILE A 438 -10.03 -11.22 3.89
N PRO A 439 -10.31 -10.35 4.90
CA PRO A 439 -10.33 -10.75 6.30
C PRO A 439 -11.63 -11.48 6.71
N THR A 440 -12.67 -11.45 5.87
CA THR A 440 -13.98 -12.05 6.14
C THR A 440 -14.34 -13.08 5.06
N ASP A 441 -15.35 -13.90 5.34
CA ASP A 441 -16.02 -14.66 4.29
C ASP A 441 -16.52 -13.70 3.21
N SER A 442 -16.58 -14.14 1.95
CA SER A 442 -17.08 -13.32 0.84
C SER A 442 -17.86 -14.10 -0.19
N GLN A 443 -18.88 -13.46 -0.76
CA GLN A 443 -19.71 -14.03 -1.82
C GLN A 443 -19.05 -13.86 -3.19
N TYR A 444 -18.52 -12.68 -3.48
CA TYR A 444 -17.83 -12.41 -4.72
C TYR A 444 -16.67 -11.43 -4.55
N ILE A 445 -15.80 -11.41 -5.56
CA ILE A 445 -14.64 -10.53 -5.68
C ILE A 445 -14.72 -9.86 -7.06
N ALA A 446 -14.67 -8.54 -7.07
CA ALA A 446 -14.76 -7.74 -8.29
C ALA A 446 -13.48 -6.93 -8.50
N ILE A 447 -12.87 -7.09 -9.67
CA ILE A 447 -11.54 -6.55 -9.97
C ILE A 447 -11.54 -5.72 -11.24
N ALA A 448 -10.80 -4.62 -11.23
CA ALA A 448 -10.43 -3.83 -12.41
C ALA A 448 -8.90 -3.80 -12.54
N SER A 449 -8.37 -3.97 -13.76
CA SER A 449 -6.92 -3.96 -14.01
C SER A 449 -6.58 -3.10 -15.22
N LEU A 450 -5.52 -2.30 -15.10
CA LEU A 450 -4.90 -1.56 -16.21
C LEU A 450 -3.71 -2.32 -16.82
N TYR A 451 -3.51 -3.57 -16.44
CA TYR A 451 -2.37 -4.36 -16.89
C TYR A 451 -2.81 -5.71 -17.42
N SER A 452 -2.06 -6.21 -18.40
CA SER A 452 -2.17 -7.60 -18.81
C SER A 452 -1.41 -8.49 -17.82
N SER A 453 -2.13 -9.33 -17.07
CA SER A 453 -1.56 -10.17 -15.99
C SER A 453 -2.46 -11.37 -15.68
N THR A 454 -1.98 -12.30 -14.85
CA THR A 454 -2.82 -13.38 -14.29
C THR A 454 -3.14 -13.07 -12.83
N ILE A 455 -4.42 -12.99 -12.51
CA ILE A 455 -4.91 -12.79 -11.15
C ILE A 455 -5.33 -14.15 -10.58
N SER A 456 -4.74 -14.51 -9.45
CA SER A 456 -4.91 -15.81 -8.81
C SER A 456 -5.50 -15.67 -7.41
N VAL A 457 -6.45 -16.53 -7.09
CA VAL A 457 -7.14 -16.58 -5.80
C VAL A 457 -6.69 -17.82 -5.05
N TYR A 458 -6.20 -17.65 -3.83
CA TYR A 458 -5.73 -18.71 -2.96
C TYR A 458 -6.58 -18.78 -1.68
N ASP A 459 -6.72 -19.97 -1.13
CA ASP A 459 -7.26 -20.13 0.22
C ASP A 459 -6.23 -19.73 1.30
N SER A 460 -6.66 -19.75 2.57
CA SER A 460 -5.81 -19.40 3.70
C SER A 460 -4.66 -20.39 3.94
N SER A 461 -4.71 -21.59 3.36
CA SER A 461 -3.60 -22.57 3.39
C SER A 461 -2.56 -22.34 2.29
N GLY A 462 -2.86 -21.45 1.33
CA GLY A 462 -2.04 -21.18 0.16
C GLY A 462 -2.34 -22.07 -1.04
N ALA A 463 -3.42 -22.86 -1.02
CA ALA A 463 -3.85 -23.64 -2.18
C ALA A 463 -4.59 -22.74 -3.18
N LEU A 464 -4.26 -22.89 -4.47
CA LEU A 464 -4.93 -22.16 -5.55
C LEU A 464 -6.39 -22.61 -5.67
N ILE A 465 -7.33 -21.68 -5.55
CA ILE A 465 -8.77 -21.89 -5.75
C ILE A 465 -9.12 -21.70 -7.23
N THR A 466 -8.75 -20.55 -7.79
CA THR A 466 -9.09 -20.16 -9.15
C THR A 466 -8.14 -19.07 -9.66
N SER A 467 -8.16 -18.80 -10.97
CA SER A 467 -7.42 -17.69 -11.58
C SER A 467 -8.11 -17.21 -12.85
N ALA A 468 -7.82 -15.97 -13.25
CA ALA A 468 -8.26 -15.38 -14.51
C ALA A 468 -7.20 -14.43 -15.05
N THR A 469 -7.13 -14.31 -16.37
CA THR A 469 -6.23 -13.38 -17.06
C THR A 469 -6.92 -12.06 -17.32
N THR A 470 -6.15 -10.98 -17.24
CA THR A 470 -6.52 -9.63 -17.69
C THR A 470 -5.74 -9.26 -18.95
N SER A 471 -6.34 -8.45 -19.80
CA SER A 471 -5.76 -7.91 -21.03
C SER A 471 -6.13 -6.44 -21.19
N SER A 472 -5.25 -5.55 -20.73
CA SER A 472 -5.41 -4.10 -20.82
C SER A 472 -4.23 -3.45 -21.56
N ASP A 473 -4.50 -2.33 -22.23
CA ASP A 473 -3.54 -1.49 -22.92
C ASP A 473 -2.93 -0.39 -22.03
N GLY A 474 -3.24 -0.38 -20.73
CA GLY A 474 -2.81 0.66 -19.78
C GLY A 474 -3.77 1.84 -19.67
N ILE A 475 -4.84 1.88 -20.46
CA ILE A 475 -5.85 2.96 -20.45
C ILE A 475 -7.26 2.37 -20.31
N THR A 476 -7.62 1.41 -21.15
CA THR A 476 -8.90 0.72 -21.06
C THR A 476 -8.78 -0.40 -20.04
N PRO A 477 -9.53 -0.37 -18.93
CA PRO A 477 -9.41 -1.38 -17.90
C PRO A 477 -9.99 -2.71 -18.38
N ASP A 478 -9.46 -3.81 -17.89
CA ASP A 478 -10.10 -5.12 -18.01
C ASP A 478 -10.79 -5.49 -16.69
N LYS A 479 -11.82 -6.34 -16.79
CA LYS A 479 -12.68 -6.76 -15.68
C LYS A 479 -12.47 -8.23 -15.38
N VAL A 480 -12.24 -8.54 -14.11
CA VAL A 480 -12.29 -9.91 -13.59
C VAL A 480 -13.35 -10.00 -12.48
N TYR A 481 -14.01 -11.15 -12.43
CA TYR A 481 -15.02 -11.47 -11.44
C TYR A 481 -14.82 -12.91 -10.95
N PHE A 482 -14.76 -13.09 -9.63
CA PHE A 482 -14.74 -14.40 -8.99
C PHE A 482 -15.92 -14.52 -8.03
N GLY A 483 -16.50 -15.71 -7.93
CA GLY A 483 -17.66 -15.97 -7.05
C GLY A 483 -18.96 -16.05 -7.84
N THR A 484 -20.05 -15.56 -7.26
CA THR A 484 -21.39 -15.68 -7.84
C THR A 484 -22.30 -14.53 -7.44
N THR A 485 -23.29 -14.25 -8.29
CA THR A 485 -24.38 -13.31 -8.02
C THR A 485 -25.52 -13.94 -7.21
N SER A 486 -25.35 -15.19 -6.77
CA SER A 486 -26.29 -15.87 -5.87
C SER A 486 -25.86 -15.63 -4.43
N ASN A 487 -26.81 -15.41 -3.52
CA ASN A 487 -26.53 -15.18 -2.09
C ASN A 487 -25.93 -16.42 -1.38
N VAL A 488 -24.65 -16.70 -1.62
CA VAL A 488 -23.86 -17.80 -1.05
C VAL A 488 -22.42 -17.32 -0.83
N VAL A 489 -21.80 -17.79 0.25
CA VAL A 489 -20.37 -17.56 0.47
C VAL A 489 -19.57 -18.41 -0.52
N SER A 490 -18.71 -17.78 -1.30
CA SER A 490 -17.83 -18.45 -2.28
C SER A 490 -16.40 -18.62 -1.74
N PHE A 491 -15.95 -17.71 -0.89
CA PHE A 491 -14.60 -17.68 -0.37
C PHE A 491 -14.62 -17.48 1.15
N ALA A 492 -13.72 -18.17 1.84
CA ALA A 492 -13.60 -18.07 3.29
C ALA A 492 -12.68 -16.90 3.71
N ALA A 493 -12.82 -16.43 4.94
CA ALA A 493 -11.87 -15.51 5.55
C ALA A 493 -10.41 -15.98 5.40
N GLY A 494 -9.51 -15.05 5.10
CA GLY A 494 -8.10 -15.32 4.81
C GLY A 494 -7.80 -15.67 3.35
N THR A 495 -8.79 -15.59 2.45
CA THR A 495 -8.57 -15.70 1.00
C THR A 495 -7.63 -14.61 0.50
N ARG A 496 -6.70 -14.99 -0.38
CA ARG A 496 -5.65 -14.11 -0.93
C ARG A 496 -5.89 -13.93 -2.41
N VAL A 497 -5.76 -12.71 -2.91
CA VAL A 497 -5.83 -12.40 -4.35
C VAL A 497 -4.53 -11.75 -4.77
N ILE A 498 -3.83 -12.37 -5.72
CA ILE A 498 -2.44 -12.04 -6.05
C ILE A 498 -2.27 -11.93 -7.57
N SER A 499 -1.50 -10.95 -8.01
CA SER A 499 -1.00 -10.77 -9.38
C SER A 499 0.44 -10.26 -9.36
N ASP A 500 1.14 -10.35 -10.50
CA ASP A 500 2.45 -9.69 -10.70
C ASP A 500 2.30 -8.20 -11.03
N LYS A 501 1.08 -7.72 -11.29
CA LYS A 501 0.76 -6.32 -11.57
C LYS A 501 -0.29 -5.78 -10.59
N PRO A 502 -0.27 -4.47 -10.27
CA PRO A 502 -1.30 -3.88 -9.43
C PRO A 502 -2.70 -3.91 -10.07
N PHE A 503 -3.73 -4.12 -9.27
CA PHE A 503 -5.13 -4.11 -9.71
C PHE A 503 -6.03 -3.57 -8.59
N PHE A 504 -7.18 -3.00 -8.95
CA PHE A 504 -8.21 -2.64 -7.99
C PHE A 504 -9.03 -3.88 -7.61
N LEU A 505 -9.41 -3.98 -6.34
CA LEU A 505 -10.32 -5.01 -5.84
C LEU A 505 -11.34 -4.38 -4.89
N TYR A 506 -12.56 -4.89 -4.92
CA TYR A 506 -13.49 -4.84 -3.78
C TYR A 506 -14.17 -6.22 -3.68
N TYR A 507 -14.79 -6.51 -2.54
CA TYR A 507 -15.48 -7.77 -2.32
C TYR A 507 -16.80 -7.56 -1.58
N GLU A 508 -17.71 -8.52 -1.67
CA GLU A 508 -18.92 -8.53 -0.85
C GLU A 508 -18.66 -9.35 0.42
N SER A 509 -18.67 -8.68 1.57
CA SER A 509 -18.43 -9.29 2.88
C SER A 509 -19.61 -10.15 3.29
N GLY A 510 -19.35 -11.43 3.56
CA GLY A 510 -20.37 -12.43 3.75
C GLY A 510 -21.21 -12.58 2.49
N LYS A 511 -22.38 -11.93 2.51
CA LYS A 511 -23.45 -11.95 1.49
C LYS A 511 -24.25 -10.62 1.50
N GLU A 512 -23.62 -9.55 1.97
CA GLU A 512 -24.34 -8.35 2.38
C GLU A 512 -23.71 -7.07 1.86
N ASP A 513 -22.55 -6.67 2.39
CA ASP A 513 -22.00 -5.35 2.09
C ASP A 513 -20.81 -5.43 1.12
N GLU A 514 -20.89 -4.70 0.01
CA GLU A 514 -19.71 -4.33 -0.75
C GLU A 514 -18.72 -3.55 0.13
N THR A 515 -17.50 -4.07 0.20
CA THR A 515 -16.44 -3.60 1.10
C THR A 515 -15.23 -3.23 0.25
N ASN A 516 -14.70 -2.02 0.49
CA ASN A 516 -13.38 -1.63 0.01
C ASN A 516 -12.31 -2.58 0.59
N ILE A 517 -11.06 -2.47 0.15
CA ILE A 517 -9.95 -3.23 0.73
C ILE A 517 -8.65 -2.44 0.57
N LEU A 518 -7.77 -2.55 1.56
CA LEU A 518 -6.49 -1.86 1.58
C LEU A 518 -5.35 -2.81 1.22
N GLY A 519 -4.37 -2.29 0.47
CA GLY A 519 -3.13 -2.98 0.15
C GLY A 519 -1.97 -2.53 1.04
N ALA A 520 -0.90 -3.33 1.06
CA ALA A 520 0.27 -3.10 1.93
C ALA A 520 0.93 -1.71 1.77
N LYS A 521 0.94 -1.18 0.55
CA LYS A 521 1.54 0.13 0.20
C LYS A 521 0.93 1.31 0.94
N LEU A 522 -0.33 1.19 1.39
CA LEU A 522 -0.94 2.25 2.19
C LEU A 522 -0.21 2.45 3.51
N ASN A 523 0.42 1.42 4.09
CA ASN A 523 1.12 1.51 5.37
C ASN A 523 2.49 2.20 5.31
N ARG A 524 2.81 2.95 4.26
CA ARG A 524 4.01 3.79 4.17
C ARG A 524 3.94 5.00 5.11
N GLN A 525 5.10 5.52 5.52
CA GLN A 525 5.15 6.81 6.20
C GLN A 525 4.76 7.95 5.26
N LYS A 526 4.16 9.00 5.82
CA LYS A 526 3.78 10.23 5.09
C LYS A 526 4.67 11.38 5.55
N PRO A 527 5.78 11.66 4.86
CA PRO A 527 6.65 12.78 5.21
C PRO A 527 5.91 14.11 4.99
N SER A 528 6.39 15.18 5.63
CA SER A 528 5.86 16.53 5.45
C SER A 528 6.05 17.03 4.01
N THR A 529 7.13 16.57 3.36
CA THR A 529 7.41 16.76 1.95
C THR A 529 7.94 15.45 1.35
N GLU A 530 7.38 15.02 0.22
CA GLU A 530 7.87 13.83 -0.47
C GLU A 530 9.22 14.11 -1.15
N PRO A 531 10.28 13.34 -0.85
CA PRO A 531 11.57 13.50 -1.52
C PRO A 531 11.47 13.05 -2.98
N SER A 532 11.99 13.87 -3.91
CA SER A 532 12.21 13.41 -5.27
C SER A 532 13.47 12.57 -5.33
N VAL A 533 13.40 11.42 -6.01
CA VAL A 533 14.50 10.46 -6.13
C VAL A 533 15.16 10.58 -7.51
N THR A 534 16.49 10.70 -7.53
CA THR A 534 17.30 10.78 -8.77
C THR A 534 18.19 9.55 -8.89
N VAL A 535 18.30 9.02 -10.11
CA VAL A 535 19.19 7.92 -10.48
C VAL A 535 20.45 8.49 -11.09
N GLY A 536 21.60 8.23 -10.47
CA GLY A 536 22.91 8.62 -10.97
C GLY A 536 23.39 7.81 -12.17
N GLU A 537 24.54 8.22 -12.70
CA GLU A 537 25.24 7.51 -13.77
C GLU A 537 25.62 6.08 -13.34
N GLU A 538 25.70 5.21 -14.34
CA GLU A 538 26.18 3.84 -14.15
C GLU A 538 27.70 3.82 -14.01
N TYR A 539 28.17 3.14 -12.98
CA TYR A 539 29.57 2.81 -12.83
C TYR A 539 29.74 1.30 -12.78
N PRO A 540 30.77 0.74 -13.43
CA PRO A 540 31.19 -0.60 -13.10
C PRO A 540 31.57 -0.64 -11.62
N LEU A 541 31.17 -1.69 -10.92
CA LEU A 541 31.72 -1.99 -9.60
C LEU A 541 33.20 -2.40 -9.70
N TYR A 542 33.63 -2.94 -10.86
CA TYR A 542 35.00 -3.43 -11.16
C TYR A 542 35.49 -3.12 -12.58
#